data_AF-A0A359C9T3-F1
#
_entry.id   AF-A0A359C9T3-F1
#
_cell.length_a   1.000
_cell.length_b   1.000
_cell.length_c   1.000
_cell.angle_alpha   90.00
_cell.angle_beta   90.00
_cell.angle_gamma   90.00
#
_symmetry.space_group_name_H-M   'P 1'
#
loop_
_entity.id
_entity.type
_entity.pdbx_description
1 polymer ?
#
loop_
_entity_poly.entity_id
_entity_poly.type
_entity_poly.pdbx_seq_one_letter_code
_entity_poly.pdbx_strand_id
1 'polypeptide(L)'
;MAVCYRRSGNPDKAIEELKKVISIDPRHPQSRYNLGVILIHDKNDIEGGIQAWEGLLENIPEYRYRDSLEAEIAKMRAMVESMKPKTK
;
A
#
# COMPACT_ATOMS: atom_id res chain seq x y z
N MET A 1 15.91 -1.66 3.30
CA MET A 1 15.89 -0.26 3.78
C MET A 1 14.48 0.22 4.18
N ALA A 2 13.44 0.09 3.35
CA ALA A 2 12.09 0.60 3.69
C ALA A 2 11.50 0.05 5.01
N VAL A 3 11.60 -1.25 5.27
CA VAL A 3 11.15 -1.87 6.55
C VAL A 3 11.98 -1.37 7.74
N CYS A 4 13.25 -1.01 7.52
CA CYS A 4 14.12 -0.44 8.56
C CYS A 4 13.71 1.00 8.89
N TYR A 5 13.33 1.81 7.90
CA TYR A 5 12.85 3.18 8.11
C TYR A 5 11.49 3.25 8.79
N ARG A 6 10.60 2.30 8.49
CA ARG A 6 9.32 2.10 9.22
C ARG A 6 9.57 1.89 10.72
N ARG A 7 10.52 1.01 11.05
CA ARG A 7 10.91 0.73 12.46
C ARG A 7 11.69 1.87 13.13
N SER A 8 12.30 2.76 12.33
CA SER A 8 13.06 3.92 12.82
C SER A 8 12.21 5.19 12.97
N GLY A 9 10.87 5.08 12.89
CA GLY A 9 9.94 6.20 13.06
C GLY A 9 9.95 7.24 11.93
N ASN A 10 10.48 6.89 10.75
CA ASN A 10 10.57 7.80 9.60
C ASN A 10 9.82 7.22 8.38
N PRO A 11 8.48 7.10 8.44
CA PRO A 11 7.69 6.54 7.35
C PRO A 11 7.78 7.36 6.06
N ASP A 12 7.95 8.68 6.15
CA ASP A 12 8.05 9.55 4.98
C ASP A 12 9.30 9.24 4.12
N LYS A 13 10.47 9.06 4.75
CA LYS A 13 11.68 8.64 4.04
C LYS A 13 11.53 7.24 3.44
N ALA A 14 10.85 6.32 4.13
CA ALA A 14 10.57 5.00 3.60
C ALA A 14 9.73 5.08 2.32
N ILE A 15 8.70 5.94 2.32
CA ILE A 15 7.84 6.19 1.16
C ILE A 15 8.64 6.79 0.01
N GLU A 16 9.50 7.79 0.26
CA GLU A 16 10.34 8.39 -0.79
C GLU A 16 11.25 7.36 -1.46
N GLU A 17 11.93 6.53 -0.67
CA GLU A 17 12.82 5.48 -1.20
C GLU A 17 12.04 4.43 -1.99
N LEU A 18 10.85 4.03 -1.51
CA LEU A 18 10.00 3.10 -2.23
C LEU A 18 9.49 3.69 -3.55
N LYS A 19 9.11 4.97 -3.57
CA LYS A 19 8.68 5.68 -4.79
C LYS A 19 9.80 5.75 -5.82
N LYS A 20 11.06 5.99 -5.40
CA LYS A 20 12.22 5.92 -6.30
C LYS A 20 12.37 4.54 -6.91
N VAL A 21 12.28 3.48 -6.11
CA VAL A 21 12.37 2.10 -6.62
C VAL A 21 11.23 1.80 -7.60
N ILE A 22 9.99 2.22 -7.29
CA ILE A 22 8.84 2.03 -8.17
C ILE A 22 8.99 2.79 -9.50
N SER A 23 9.63 3.97 -9.47
CA SER A 23 9.91 4.75 -10.68
C SER A 23 10.98 4.09 -11.57
N ILE A 24 11.92 3.35 -10.99
CA ILE A 24 12.98 2.64 -11.71
C ILE A 24 12.48 1.29 -12.21
N ASP A 25 11.78 0.56 -11.35
CA ASP A 25 11.16 -0.73 -11.64
C ASP A 25 9.67 -0.71 -11.29
N PRO A 26 8.83 -0.35 -12.29
CA PRO A 26 7.38 -0.41 -12.16
C PRO A 26 6.84 -1.83 -11.99
N ARG A 27 7.66 -2.89 -12.01
CA ARG A 27 7.21 -4.27 -11.77
C ARG A 27 7.81 -4.86 -10.49
N HIS A 28 8.35 -4.04 -9.59
CA HIS A 28 8.85 -4.51 -8.29
C HIS A 28 7.71 -4.69 -7.27
N PRO A 29 7.20 -5.92 -7.01
CA PRO A 29 6.01 -6.12 -6.17
C PRO A 29 6.27 -5.73 -4.72
N GLN A 30 7.45 -6.06 -4.17
CA GLN A 30 7.75 -5.81 -2.76
C GLN A 30 7.75 -4.31 -2.45
N SER A 31 8.15 -3.45 -3.39
CA SER A 31 8.17 -2.00 -3.13
C SER A 31 6.76 -1.42 -3.04
N ARG A 32 5.87 -1.79 -3.97
CA ARG A 32 4.47 -1.36 -3.94
C ARG A 32 3.72 -1.95 -2.75
N TYR A 33 3.95 -3.23 -2.43
CA TYR A 33 3.35 -3.86 -1.26
C TYR A 33 3.75 -3.13 0.03
N ASN A 34 5.05 -2.90 0.23
CA ASN A 34 5.57 -2.18 1.39
C ASN A 34 5.08 -0.73 1.45
N LEU A 35 4.91 -0.08 0.29
CA LEU A 35 4.36 1.28 0.22
C LEU A 35 2.92 1.28 0.76
N GLY A 36 2.09 0.34 0.33
CA GLY A 36 0.72 0.22 0.82
C GLY A 36 0.66 -0.04 2.32
N VAL A 37 1.50 -0.94 2.84
CA VAL A 37 1.60 -1.21 4.28
C VAL A 37 1.98 0.04 5.07
N ILE A 38 2.98 0.81 4.60
CA ILE A 38 3.42 2.03 5.31
C ILE A 38 2.35 3.11 5.29
N LEU A 39 1.67 3.30 4.15
CA LEU A 39 0.59 4.29 4.03
C LEU A 39 -0.56 3.93 4.98
N ILE A 40 -1.01 2.68 4.97
CA ILE A 40 -2.10 2.21 5.84
C ILE A 40 -1.72 2.29 7.32
N HIS A 41 -0.58 1.74 7.72
CA HIS A 41 -0.29 1.50 9.13
C HIS A 41 0.49 2.63 9.81
N ASP A 42 1.36 3.34 9.09
CA ASP A 42 2.21 4.39 9.68
C ASP A 42 1.71 5.80 9.36
N LYS A 43 1.09 6.00 8.17
CA LYS A 43 0.52 7.30 7.79
C LYS A 43 -0.99 7.40 8.05
N ASN A 44 -1.65 6.29 8.41
CA ASN A 44 -3.10 6.19 8.52
C ASN A 44 -3.83 6.61 7.23
N ASP A 45 -3.13 6.53 6.10
CA ASP A 45 -3.60 6.83 4.74
C ASP A 45 -4.04 5.52 4.08
N ILE A 46 -5.23 5.07 4.47
CA ILE A 46 -5.77 3.79 4.00
C ILE A 46 -6.06 3.84 2.50
N GLU A 47 -6.59 4.96 2.01
CA GLU A 47 -6.89 5.16 0.59
C GLU A 47 -5.61 5.13 -0.26
N GLY A 48 -4.57 5.86 0.13
CA GLY A 48 -3.29 5.83 -0.56
C GLY A 48 -2.63 4.46 -0.54
N GLY A 49 -2.77 3.71 0.56
CA GLY A 49 -2.23 2.36 0.62
C GLY A 49 -2.99 1.35 -0.24
N ILE A 50 -4.32 1.47 -0.32
CA ILE A 50 -5.13 0.70 -1.27
C ILE A 50 -4.68 0.98 -2.71
N GLN A 51 -4.51 2.24 -3.09
CA GLN A 51 -4.04 2.61 -4.43
C GLN A 51 -2.67 2.00 -4.76
N ALA A 52 -1.75 1.94 -3.78
CA ALA A 52 -0.44 1.32 -3.97
C ALA A 52 -0.54 -0.19 -4.25
N TRP A 53 -1.46 -0.88 -3.57
CA TRP A 53 -1.71 -2.31 -3.78
C TRP A 53 -2.48 -2.59 -5.07
N GLU A 54 -3.42 -1.74 -5.47
CA GLU A 54 -4.08 -1.85 -6.78
C GLU A 54 -3.08 -1.68 -7.92
N GLY A 55 -2.22 -0.66 -7.84
CA GLY A 55 -1.16 -0.47 -8.81
C GLY A 55 -0.18 -1.65 -8.87
N LEU A 56 -0.02 -2.43 -7.79
CA LEU A 56 0.75 -3.68 -7.83
C LEU A 56 0.05 -4.70 -8.72
N LEU A 57 -1.24 -4.94 -8.50
CA LEU A 57 -2.03 -5.93 -9.23
C LEU A 57 -2.23 -5.56 -10.71
N GLU A 58 -2.31 -4.26 -11.02
CA GLU A 58 -2.38 -3.77 -12.39
C GLU A 58 -1.07 -3.99 -13.15
N ASN A 59 0.08 -3.71 -12.52
CA ASN A 59 1.39 -3.85 -13.15
C ASN A 59 1.90 -5.31 -13.17
N ILE A 60 1.37 -6.15 -12.29
CA ILE A 60 1.78 -7.55 -12.12
C ILE A 60 0.53 -8.44 -12.09
N PRO A 61 -0.06 -8.74 -13.26
CA PRO A 61 -1.29 -9.52 -13.33
C PRO A 61 -1.16 -10.93 -12.73
N GLU A 62 0.04 -11.52 -12.81
CA GLU A 62 0.39 -12.86 -12.30
C GLU A 62 1.01 -12.82 -10.89
N TYR A 63 0.69 -11.80 -10.09
CA TYR A 63 1.19 -11.71 -8.72
C TYR A 63 0.74 -12.93 -7.92
N ARG A 64 1.70 -13.68 -7.37
CA ARG A 64 1.45 -14.96 -6.65
C ARG A 64 0.39 -14.86 -5.55
N TYR A 65 0.26 -13.70 -4.91
CA TYR A 65 -0.67 -13.48 -3.81
C TYR A 65 -1.81 -12.53 -4.19
N ARG A 66 -2.20 -12.51 -5.47
CA ARG A 66 -3.24 -11.64 -6.01
C ARG A 66 -4.56 -11.77 -5.26
N ASP A 67 -5.13 -12.97 -5.20
CA ASP A 67 -6.44 -13.17 -4.55
C ASP A 67 -6.43 -12.74 -3.07
N SER A 68 -5.33 -13.04 -2.38
CA SER A 68 -5.15 -12.62 -0.98
C SER A 68 -5.08 -11.11 -0.85
N LEU A 69 -4.36 -10.42 -1.75
CA LEU A 69 -4.24 -8.97 -1.74
C LEU A 69 -5.55 -8.28 -2.14
N GLU A 70 -6.29 -8.83 -3.10
CA GLU A 70 -7.62 -8.33 -3.48
C GLU A 70 -8.63 -8.44 -2.33
N ALA A 71 -8.63 -9.56 -1.61
CA ALA A 71 -9.45 -9.73 -0.42
C ALA A 71 -9.10 -8.71 0.68
N GLU A 72 -7.80 -8.43 0.86
CA GLU A 72 -7.35 -7.45 1.83
C GLU A 72 -7.72 -6.02 1.42
N ILE A 73 -7.55 -5.64 0.14
CA ILE A 73 -8.02 -4.37 -0.42
C ILE A 73 -9.52 -4.20 -0.17
N ALA A 74 -10.33 -5.22 -0.47
CA ALA A 74 -11.77 -5.17 -0.29
C ALA A 74 -12.16 -4.94 1.18
N LYS A 75 -11.49 -5.63 2.11
CA LYS A 75 -11.68 -5.43 3.55
C LYS A 75 -11.33 -4.01 3.99
N MET A 76 -10.22 -3.46 3.51
CA MET A 76 -9.79 -2.10 3.85
C MET A 76 -10.74 -1.05 3.29
N ARG A 77 -11.25 -1.23 2.05
CA ARG A 77 -12.28 -0.36 1.47
C ARG A 77 -13.58 -0.39 2.28
N ALA A 78 -14.05 -1.57 2.67
CA ALA A 78 -15.24 -1.70 3.51
C ALA A 78 -15.05 -1.02 4.89
N MET A 79 -13.85 -1.13 5.46
CA MET A 79 -13.49 -0.43 6.70
C MET A 79 -13.58 1.10 6.53
N VAL A 80 -12.95 1.66 5.49
CA VAL A 80 -13.03 3.10 5.18
C VAL A 80 -14.48 3.54 4.99
N GLU A 81 -15.29 2.78 4.26
CA GLU A 81 -16.70 3.10 4.03
C GLU A 81 -17.51 3.08 5.33
N SER A 82 -17.26 2.11 6.22
CA SER A 82 -17.90 2.06 7.54
C SER A 82 -17.47 3.18 8.50
N MET A 83 -16.28 3.75 8.28
CA MET A 83 -15.75 4.88 9.03
C MET A 83 -16.31 6.23 8.55
N LYS A 84 -16.86 6.29 7.33
CA LYS A 84 -17.55 7.49 6.87
C LYS A 84 -18.77 7.74 7.76
N PRO A 85 -18.99 8.99 8.20
CA PRO A 85 -20.18 9.30 8.96
C PRO A 85 -21.40 8.93 8.10
N LYS A 86 -22.32 8.13 8.65
CA LYS A 86 -23.62 7.88 8.02
C LYS A 86 -24.31 9.24 7.89
N THR A 87 -24.21 9.86 6.72
CA THR A 87 -24.99 11.04 6.38
C THR A 87 -26.45 10.64 6.51
N LYS A 88 -27.13 11.26 7.47
CA LYS A 88 -28.54 11.03 7.78
C LYS A 88 -29.42 11.60 6.68
#